data_AF-A0A164FE54-F1
#
_entry.id   AF-A0A164FE54-F1
#
_cell.length_a   1.000
_cell.length_b   1.000
_cell.length_c   1.000
_cell.angle_alpha   90.00
_cell.angle_beta   90.00
_cell.angle_gamma   90.00
#
_symmetry.space_group_name_H-M   'P 1'
#
loop_
_entity.id
_entity.type
_entity.pdbx_description
1 polymer ?
#
loop_
_entity_poly.entity_id
_entity_poly.type
_entity_poly.pdbx_seq_one_letter_code
_entity_poly.pdbx_strand_id
1 'polypeptide(L)' 'MAPTAAHLPGEKTLTILHFNDVYNIESVDKEPVGGAARFSTALKSFSHLHPLILFSGDVFAPSFSE' A
#
# COMPACT_ATOMS: atom_id res chain seq x y z
N MET A 1 -2.86 18.41 -4.27
CA MET A 1 -3.92 18.50 -3.23
C MET A 1 -5.23 18.68 -3.98
N ALA A 2 -5.99 17.60 -4.20
CA ALA A 2 -7.30 17.71 -4.85
C ALA A 2 -8.28 18.42 -3.89
N PRO A 3 -9.24 19.22 -4.40
CA PRO A 3 -10.17 19.94 -3.54
C PRO A 3 -11.11 18.92 -2.91
N THR A 4 -10.99 18.69 -1.62
CA THR A 4 -11.95 17.91 -0.85
C THR A 4 -13.27 18.69 -0.84
N ALA A 5 -14.28 18.15 -1.54
CA ALA A 5 -15.66 18.54 -1.34
C ALA A 5 -15.95 18.55 0.17
N ALA A 6 -16.57 19.63 0.66
CA ALA A 6 -16.82 19.81 2.07
C ALA A 6 -17.60 18.61 2.62
N HIS A 7 -17.01 17.93 3.61
CA HIS A 7 -17.55 16.72 4.23
C HIS A 7 -18.94 17.01 4.81
N LEU A 8 -19.97 16.33 4.32
CA LEU A 8 -21.35 16.56 4.78
C LEU A 8 -21.59 15.93 6.16
N PRO A 9 -22.46 16.49 7.01
CA PRO A 9 -22.78 15.89 8.31
C PRO A 9 -23.32 14.47 8.13
N GLY A 10 -22.61 13.48 8.68
CA GLY A 10 -22.96 12.05 8.59
C GLY A 10 -22.20 11.25 7.53
N GLU A 11 -21.33 11.89 6.74
CA GLU A 11 -20.49 11.20 5.77
C GLU A 11 -19.42 10.34 6.46
N LYS A 12 -19.37 9.05 6.10
CA LYS A 12 -18.39 8.10 6.62
C LYS A 12 -17.27 7.94 5.61
N THR A 13 -16.03 8.10 6.05
CA THR A 13 -14.84 7.87 5.22
C THR A 13 -14.46 6.39 5.25
N LEU A 14 -14.28 5.78 4.07
CA LEU A 14 -13.61 4.49 3.93
C LEU A 14 -12.19 4.73 3.41
N THR A 15 -11.20 4.37 4.23
CA THR A 15 -9.79 4.42 3.80
C THR A 15 -9.40 3.06 3.22
N ILE A 16 -8.85 3.05 2.01
CA ILE A 16 -8.34 1.84 1.36
C ILE A 16 -6.84 2.00 1.13
N LEU A 17 -6.06 1.04 1.62
CA LEU A 17 -4.64 0.89 1.25
C LEU A 17 -4.52 -0.32 0.35
N HIS A 18 -4.16 -0.10 -0.91
CA HIS A 18 -4.11 -1.14 -1.92
C HIS A 18 -2.71 -1.23 -2.52
N PHE A 19 -2.24 -2.45 -2.74
CA PHE A 19 -0.98 -2.72 -3.42
C PHE A 19 -1.08 -4.00 -4.28
N ASN A 20 -0.25 -4.06 -5.32
CA ASN A 20 -0.17 -5.13 -6.31
C ASN A 20 1.27 -5.23 -6.85
N ASP A 21 1.53 -6.21 -7.71
CA ASP A 21 2.82 -6.41 -8.41
C ASP A 21 4.01 -6.41 -7.43
N VAL A 22 3.91 -7.24 -6.39
CA VAL A 22 4.85 -7.26 -5.28
C VAL A 22 6.00 -8.22 -5.57
N TYR A 23 7.13 -7.66 -5.97
CA TYR A 23 8.35 -8.39 -6.27
C TYR A 23 9.52 -7.92 -5.40
N ASN A 24 10.57 -8.75 -5.30
CA ASN A 24 11.83 -8.39 -4.65
C ASN A 24 11.66 -7.86 -3.20
N ILE A 25 10.84 -8.55 -2.40
CA ILE A 25 10.47 -8.13 -1.03
C ILE A 25 11.58 -8.33 0.01
N GLU A 26 12.77 -8.72 -0.42
CA GLU A 26 13.94 -8.88 0.43
C GLU A 26 14.40 -7.52 0.97
N SER A 27 15.00 -7.52 2.16
CA SER A 27 15.65 -6.32 2.68
C SER A 27 16.91 -6.03 1.86
N VAL A 28 17.08 -4.78 1.45
CA VAL A 28 18.29 -4.29 0.79
C VAL A 28 18.83 -3.07 1.52
N ASP A 29 20.15 -3.00 1.66
CA ASP A 29 20.83 -1.89 2.37
C ASP A 29 21.23 -0.74 1.43
N LYS A 30 21.06 -0.93 0.12
CA LYS A 30 21.36 0.07 -0.93
C LYS A 30 20.06 0.50 -1.62
N GLU A 31 19.99 1.78 -1.99
CA GLU A 31 18.83 2.34 -2.68
C GLU A 31 18.49 1.60 -4.00
N PRO A 32 17.20 1.31 -4.27
CA PRO A 32 16.04 1.63 -3.44
C PRO A 32 15.96 0.78 -2.16
N VAL A 33 15.90 1.43 -0.98
CA VAL A 33 15.84 0.70 0.30
C VAL A 33 14.41 0.22 0.56
N GLY A 34 14.19 -1.10 0.49
CA GLY A 34 12.87 -1.72 0.56
C GLY A 34 12.75 -2.90 1.52
N GLY A 35 11.79 -3.77 1.20
CA GLY A 35 11.56 -5.04 1.87
C GLY A 35 10.26 -5.13 2.65
N ALA A 36 9.77 -6.36 2.83
CA ALA A 36 8.47 -6.65 3.44
C ALA A 36 8.29 -6.01 4.83
N ALA A 37 9.35 -6.00 5.66
CA ALA A 37 9.30 -5.42 7.01
C ALA A 37 9.09 -3.90 6.99
N ARG A 38 9.77 -3.20 6.08
CA ARG A 38 9.62 -1.74 5.90
C ARG A 38 8.25 -1.41 5.33
N PHE A 39 7.81 -2.17 4.33
CA PHE A 39 6.48 -2.01 3.74
C PHE A 39 5.36 -2.22 4.77
N SER A 40 5.43 -3.30 5.56
CA SER A 40 4.50 -3.54 6.68
C SER A 40 4.50 -2.40 7.69
N THR A 41 5.67 -1.86 8.04
CA THR A 41 5.79 -0.71 8.96
C THR A 41 5.12 0.54 8.38
N ALA A 42 5.33 0.80 7.09
CA ALA A 42 4.67 1.90 6.39
C ALA A 42 3.14 1.75 6.41
N LEU A 43 2.59 0.58 6.09
CA LEU A 43 1.15 0.31 6.17
C LEU A 43 0.60 0.53 7.60
N LYS A 44 1.30 0.05 8.62
CA LYS A 44 0.90 0.21 10.03
C LYS A 44 0.90 1.67 10.50
N SER A 45 1.72 2.54 9.90
CA SER A 45 1.71 3.98 10.21
C SER A 45 0.37 4.66 9.91
N PHE A 46 -0.44 4.08 9.02
CA PHE A 46 -1.78 4.56 8.65
C PHE A 46 -2.91 3.95 9.50
N SER A 47 -2.59 3.18 10.56
CA SER A 47 -3.59 2.53 11.42
C SER A 47 -4.64 3.50 12.01
N HIS A 48 -4.25 4.75 12.26
CA HIS A 48 -5.14 5.82 12.72
C HIS A 48 -6.31 6.13 11.76
N LEU A 49 -6.22 5.73 10.49
CA LEU A 49 -7.26 5.90 9.49
C LEU A 49 -8.22 4.71 9.38
N HIS A 50 -8.04 3.67 10.20
CA HIS A 50 -8.75 2.39 10.12
C HIS A 50 -8.88 1.83 8.69
N PRO A 51 -7.75 1.63 7.98
CA PRO A 51 -7.78 1.27 6.57
C PRO A 51 -8.24 -0.17 6.33
N LEU A 52 -8.99 -0.38 5.25
CA LEU A 52 -9.11 -1.67 4.58
C LEU A 52 -7.85 -1.90 3.74
N ILE A 53 -7.03 -2.88 4.13
CA ILE A 53 -5.79 -3.22 3.43
C ILE A 53 -6.07 -4.33 2.43
N LEU A 54 -5.77 -4.09 1.15
CA LEU A 54 -6.04 -5.02 0.06
C LEU A 54 -4.74 -5.34 -0.71
N PHE A 55 -4.53 -6.62 -0.97
CA PHE A 55 -3.53 -7.12 -1.92
C PHE A 55 -4.28 -7.76 -3.09
N SER A 56 -4.06 -7.26 -4.31
CA SER A 56 -4.80 -7.75 -5.50
C SER A 56 -4.11 -8.85 -6.29
N GLY A 57 -2.97 -9.35 -5.81
CA GLY A 57 -2.25 -10.46 -6.43
C GLY A 57 -0.96 -10.04 -7.13
N ASP A 58 -0.41 -10.97 -7.89
CA ASP A 58 0.85 -10.84 -8.63
C ASP A 58 2.10 -10.73 -7.73
N VAL A 59 2.46 -11.85 -7.07
CA VAL A 59 3.60 -11.95 -6.13
C VAL A 59 4.67 -12.97 -6.54
N PHE A 60 4.34 -13.92 -7.41
CA PHE A 60 5.22 -15.08 -7.69
C PHE A 60 6.07 -14.96 -8.95
N ALA A 61 5.63 -14.24 -9.99
CA ALA A 61 6.47 -14.02 -11.17
C ALA A 61 5.96 -12.81 -11.99
N PRO A 62 6.83 -11.84 -12.35
CA PRO A 62 6.49 -10.91 -13.43
C PRO A 62 6.31 -11.73 -14.71
N SER A 63 5.47 -11.27 -15.63
CA SER A 63 5.31 -11.91 -16.94
C SER A 63 6.68 -12.14 -17.58
N PHE A 64 7.10 -13.40 -17.72
CA PHE A 64 8.30 -13.75 -18.48
C PHE A 64 8.05 -13.36 -19.94
N SER A 65 8.69 -12.30 -20.41
CA SER A 65 8.81 -12.04 -21.84
C SER A 65 9.89 -12.98 -22.37
N GLU A 66 9.52 -13.90 -23.27
CA GLU A 66 10.49 -14.53 -24.18
C GLU A 66 11.08 -13.49 -25.16
#